data_AF-A0A935ELP4-F1
#
_entry.id   AF-A0A935ELP4-F1
#
_cell.length_a   1.000
_cell.length_b   1.000
_cell.length_c   1.000
_cell.angle_alpha   90.00
_cell.angle_beta   90.00
_cell.angle_gamma   90.00
#
_symmetry.space_group_name_H-M   'P 1'
#
loop_
_entity.id
_entity.type
_entity.pdbx_description
1 polymer ?
#
loop_
_entity_poly.entity_id
_entity_poly.type
_entity_poly.pdbx_seq_one_letter_code
_entity_poly.pdbx_strand_id
1 'polypeptide(L)' 'MSGNKRVVLIHPGPERACMPELAEALRRAGAEVEQFFMTDDLGKMLDALQGDALPVVVKG' A
#
# COMPACT_ATOMS: atom_id res chain seq x y z
N MET A 1 -19.19 -10.23 8.66
CA MET A 1 -17.87 -10.63 8.12
C MET A 1 -17.21 -9.38 7.59
N SER A 2 -16.29 -8.77 8.34
CA SER A 2 -15.42 -7.73 7.79
C SER A 2 -14.33 -8.47 7.02
N GLY A 3 -14.44 -8.52 5.70
CA GLY A 3 -13.39 -9.12 4.85
C GLY A 3 -12.03 -8.50 5.17
N ASN A 4 -10.96 -9.29 5.04
CA ASN A 4 -9.59 -8.79 5.17
C ASN A 4 -9.47 -7.52 4.33
N LYS A 5 -9.16 -6.38 4.96
CA LYS A 5 -9.05 -5.10 4.25
C LYS A 5 -7.80 -5.15 3.38
N ARG A 6 -7.96 -4.96 2.07
CA ARG A 6 -6.84 -4.79 1.15
C ARG A 6 -6.35 -3.35 1.20
N VAL A 7 -5.09 -3.14 1.52
CA VAL A 7 -4.46 -1.83 1.63
C VAL A 7 -3.31 -1.76 0.63
N VAL A 8 -3.27 -0.69 -0.14
CA VAL A 8 -2.19 -0.43 -1.10
C VAL A 8 -1.41 0.78 -0.59
N LEU A 9 -0.18 0.53 -0.12
CA LEU A 9 0.74 1.58 0.30
C LEU A 9 1.48 2.10 -0.94
N ILE A 10 1.37 3.41 -1.17
CA ILE A 10 1.97 4.09 -2.31
C ILE A 10 3.04 5.04 -1.79
N HIS A 11 4.29 4.72 -2.13
CA HIS A 11 5.48 5.49 -1.75
C HIS A 11 5.87 6.44 -2.89
N PRO A 12 6.10 7.74 -2.64
CA PRO A 12 6.47 8.71 -3.68
C PRO A 12 7.81 8.41 -4.37
N GLY A 13 8.71 7.66 -3.72
CA GLY A 13 9.99 7.21 -4.28
C GLY A 13 10.82 6.43 -3.26
N PRO A 14 11.83 5.66 -3.72
CA PRO A 14 12.62 4.74 -2.88
C PRO A 14 13.44 5.47 -1.80
N GLU A 15 13.83 6.71 -2.06
CA GLU A 15 14.59 7.54 -1.12
C GLU A 15 13.71 8.11 0.00
N ARG A 16 12.38 8.00 -0.12
CA ARG A 16 11.39 8.54 0.82
C ARG A 16 10.41 7.46 1.28
N ALA A 17 10.86 6.21 1.42
CA ALA A 17 10.09 5.17 2.07
C ALA A 17 9.90 5.55 3.55
N CYS A 18 8.86 6.34 3.82
CA CYS A 18 8.55 6.81 5.15
C CYS A 18 7.75 5.71 5.86
N MET A 19 8.02 5.47 7.13
CA MET A 19 7.31 4.44 7.93
C MET A 19 7.55 2.98 7.47
N PRO A 20 8.78 2.46 7.61
CA PRO A 20 9.13 1.08 7.25
C PRO A 20 8.33 0.00 8.00
N GLU A 21 7.69 0.34 9.12
CA GLU A 21 6.89 -0.59 9.93
C GLU A 21 5.38 -0.50 9.67
N LEU A 22 4.93 0.43 8.81
CA LEU A 22 3.50 0.64 8.57
C LEU A 22 2.85 -0.60 7.93
N ALA A 23 3.54 -1.22 6.97
CA ALA A 23 3.04 -2.44 6.33
C ALA A 23 2.87 -3.58 7.34
N GLU A 24 3.85 -3.77 8.22
CA GLU A 24 3.87 -4.79 9.27
C GLU A 24 2.78 -4.53 10.31
N ALA A 25 2.57 -3.27 10.71
CA ALA A 25 1.51 -2.89 11.63
C ALA A 25 0.12 -3.19 11.04
N LEU A 26 -0.09 -2.86 9.76
CA LEU A 26 -1.34 -3.13 9.05
C LEU A 26 -1.58 -4.65 8.88
N ARG A 27 -0.55 -5.41 8.53
CA ARG A 27 -0.64 -6.88 8.45
C ARG A 27 -0.98 -7.50 9.81
N ARG A 28 -0.37 -7.02 10.91
CA ARG A 28 -0.72 -7.45 12.28
C ARG A 28 -2.16 -7.11 12.65
N ALA A 29 -2.72 -6.04 12.09
CA ALA A 29 -4.14 -5.69 12.25
C ALA A 29 -5.08 -6.53 11.36
N GLY A 30 -4.57 -7.49 10.59
CA GLY A 30 -5.35 -8.37 9.72
C GLY A 30 -5.62 -7.81 8.32
N ALA A 31 -4.89 -6.78 7.88
CA ALA A 31 -4.98 -6.27 6.52
C ALA A 31 -4.07 -7.04 5.55
N GLU A 32 -4.52 -7.17 4.30
CA GLU A 32 -3.70 -7.61 3.18
C GLU A 32 -3.01 -6.37 2.60
N VAL A 33 -1.67 -6.34 2.63
CA VAL A 33 -0.91 -5.11 2.31
C VAL A 33 0.03 -5.33 1.13
N GLU A 34 -0.20 -4.57 0.07
CA GLU A 34 0.69 -4.44 -1.09
C GLU A 34 1.39 -3.08 -1.08
N GLN A 35 2.61 -3.01 -1.61
CA GLN A 35 3.42 -1.80 -1.61
C GLN A 35 3.92 -1.50 -3.02
N PHE A 36 3.82 -0.24 -3.42
CA PHE A 36 4.29 0.25 -4.72
C PHE A 36 5.03 1.57 -4.55
N PHE A 37 6.01 1.81 -5.41
CA PHE A 37 6.58 3.14 -5.60
C PHE A 37 5.89 3.81 -6.79
N MET A 38 5.56 5.11 -6.68
CA MET A 38 5.03 5.88 -7.81
C MET A 38 6.01 5.99 -8.99
N THR A 39 7.31 5.77 -8.72
CA THR A 39 8.37 5.75 -9.73
C THR A 39 8.48 4.41 -10.47
N ASP A 40 7.80 3.37 -10.00
CA ASP A 40 7.80 2.04 -10.62
C ASP A 40 6.66 1.90 -11.65
N ASP A 41 6.34 0.66 -12.02
CA ASP A 41 5.28 0.31 -12.96
C ASP A 41 3.89 0.76 -12.46
N LEU A 42 3.43 1.88 -13.03
CA LEU A 42 2.12 2.46 -12.73
C LEU A 42 0.97 1.50 -13.06
N GLY A 43 1.11 0.64 -14.07
CA GLY A 43 0.06 -0.30 -14.48
C GLY A 43 -0.27 -1.30 -13.38
N LYS A 44 0.76 -1.93 -12.79
CA LYS A 44 0.59 -2.86 -11.67
C LYS A 44 -0.02 -2.21 -10.44
N MET A 45 0.36 -0.97 -10.16
CA MET A 45 -0.22 -0.21 -9.04
C MET A 45 -1.71 0.08 -9.29
N LEU A 46 -2.08 0.48 -10.52
CA LEU A 46 -3.47 0.72 -10.89
C LEU A 46 -4.30 -0.57 -10.81
N ASP A 47 -3.76 -1.71 -11.23
CA ASP A 47 -4.41 -3.01 -11.09
C ASP A 47 -4.63 -3.39 -9.61
N ALA A 48 -3.66 -3.11 -8.74
CA ALA A 48 -3.79 -3.32 -7.30
C ALA A 48 -4.84 -2.41 -6.64
N LEU A 49 -5.10 -1.24 -7.22
CA LEU A 49 -6.11 -0.28 -6.78
C LEU A 49 -7.52 -0.60 -7.26
N GLN A 50 -7.70 -1.53 -8.19
CA GLN A 50 -9.04 -1.92 -8.65
C GLN A 50 -9.84 -2.61 -7.54
N GLY A 51 -11.14 -2.30 -7.46
CA GLY A 51 -12.08 -2.88 -6.50
C GLY A 51 -12.12 -2.12 -5.18
N ASP A 52 -12.10 -2.85 -4.06
CA ASP A 52 -12.30 -2.30 -2.71
C ASP A 52 -10.98 -2.00 -1.97
N ALA A 53 -9.88 -1.90 -2.69
CA ALA A 53 -8.57 -1.62 -2.11
C ALA A 53 -8.51 -0.19 -1.54
N LEU A 54 -7.93 -0.04 -0.35
CA LEU A 54 -7.71 1.26 0.28
C LEU A 54 -6.34 1.83 -0.11
N PRO A 55 -6.27 2.89 -0.94
CA PRO A 55 -5.02 3.57 -1.23
C PRO A 55 -4.54 4.39 -0.02
N VAL A 56 -3.28 4.24 0.35
CA VAL A 56 -2.61 5.08 1.34
C VAL A 56 -1.34 5.63 0.72
N VAL A 57 -1.32 6.94 0.47
CA VAL A 57 -0.11 7.62 0.01
C VAL A 57 0.72 7.99 1.23
N VAL A 58 1.92 7.44 1.29
CA VAL A 58 2.85 7.65 2.38
C VAL A 58 3.64 8.93 2.11
N LYS A 59 3.29 10.03 2.77
CA LYS A 59 4.08 11.26 2.71
C LYS A 59 5.31 11.12 3.61
N GLY A 60 6.49 11.28 3.01
CA GLY A 60 7.74 11.55 3.73
C GLY A 60 7.95 13.03 4.00
#